data_AF-A0A1B1DZ95-F1
#
_entry.id   AF-A0A1B1DZ95-F1
#
_cell.length_a   1.000
_cell.length_b   1.000
_cell.length_c   1.000
_cell.angle_alpha   90.00
_cell.angle_beta   90.00
_cell.angle_gamma   90.00
#
_symmetry.space_group_name_H-M   'P 1'
#
loop_
_entity.id
_entity.type
_entity.pdbx_description
1 polymer ?
#
loop_
_entity_poly.entity_id
_entity_poly.type
_entity_poly.pdbx_seq_one_letter_code
_entity_poly.pdbx_strand_id
1 'polypeptide(L)'
;MLRVKGRIRGEVFPLRRHYTNNSRGMLKEYVYTKYRISLPHISNVKYDDLYLSQPSKDDLYTFTKKVPIFLRYLKLITSMENRNEDFVEFAKRCESGLTTEKDVYLTKEELLDVMFLNGYSKKEINALDLAFTNSYEFHYPEIAALFKLEEEEVYKFCLKKRSENPEKLFHLKFMKEKNLLSSYGLIFVFLYFGLNNVVLSNAWFLSKTIPFFSVFYMLASHFYKDIWNFLNKEKKLMIEQNEENKLAAEEILYNQLKLYSKDTECSANLTSFKQYCNELIKYYRRAYINEERKKIHDQLEKKLNEIYNAEVKYKNSLQQILVQEILKMTYQKVETDPNFYNSILNDSINNIKGITQDDTLIKHVKNQLTFVKELDNKNPLVKNILAQYELTKEGYVNQFVVQKEEANKVKAIISKCGLDLNKLNKEDYGELLKLYVAINNRFGFYTNEEEIPAVVPKDEDSKHAADSVNRAIAQANRQARERNLVAFMQAFQ
;
A
#
# COMPACT_ATOMS: atom_id res chain seq x y z
N MET A 1 88.82 -18.57 -39.57
CA MET A 1 88.93 -18.33 -38.11
C MET A 1 88.85 -16.82 -37.94
N LEU A 2 87.88 -16.17 -37.30
CA LEU A 2 87.02 -16.49 -36.16
C LEU A 2 85.53 -16.21 -36.50
N ARG A 3 84.67 -17.20 -36.27
CA ARG A 3 83.21 -17.02 -36.25
C ARG A 3 82.84 -16.32 -34.95
N VAL A 4 82.39 -15.07 -35.03
CA VAL A 4 81.70 -14.42 -33.90
C VAL A 4 80.31 -15.06 -33.79
N LYS A 5 80.20 -16.10 -32.97
CA LYS A 5 78.93 -16.63 -32.45
C LYS A 5 78.45 -15.67 -31.37
N GLY A 6 77.55 -14.77 -31.74
CA GLY A 6 76.83 -13.92 -30.81
C GLY A 6 75.54 -13.46 -31.45
N ARG A 7 74.48 -14.28 -31.39
CA ARG A 7 73.12 -13.79 -31.62
C ARG A 7 72.87 -12.72 -30.57
N ILE A 8 72.80 -11.46 -30.98
CA ILE A 8 72.20 -10.40 -30.18
C ILE A 8 70.74 -10.81 -30.00
N ARG A 9 70.44 -11.50 -28.89
CA ARG A 9 69.08 -11.64 -28.36
C ARG A 9 68.69 -10.28 -27.80
N GLY A 10 68.27 -9.41 -28.70
CA GLY A 10 67.69 -8.11 -28.40
C GLY A 10 66.31 -8.03 -29.03
N GLU A 11 65.43 -8.98 -28.72
CA GLU A 11 64.00 -8.78 -28.91
C GLU A 11 63.52 -7.80 -27.84
N VAL A 12 63.88 -6.52 -27.98
CA VAL A 12 63.08 -5.45 -27.40
C VAL A 12 61.99 -5.19 -28.43
N PHE A 13 60.96 -6.04 -28.43
CA PHE A 13 59.69 -5.60 -28.99
C PHE A 13 59.31 -4.33 -28.21
N PRO A 14 59.13 -3.17 -28.87
CA PRO A 14 58.51 -2.06 -28.19
C PRO A 14 57.09 -2.52 -27.84
N LEU A 15 56.89 -2.93 -26.60
CA LEU A 15 55.56 -3.13 -26.02
C LEU A 15 54.86 -1.77 -26.14
N ARG A 16 54.16 -1.55 -27.26
CA ARG A 16 53.22 -0.45 -27.40
C ARG A 16 52.11 -0.72 -26.38
N ARG A 17 52.27 -0.14 -25.20
CA ARG A 17 51.25 -0.18 -24.16
C ARG A 17 50.26 0.93 -24.47
N HIS A 18 49.00 0.56 -24.62
CA HIS A 18 47.90 1.48 -24.83
C HIS A 18 47.40 1.94 -23.45
N TYR A 19 47.48 3.24 -23.18
CA TYR A 19 46.84 3.84 -22.01
C TYR A 19 45.41 4.24 -22.36
N THR A 20 44.49 3.95 -21.44
CA THR A 20 43.09 4.38 -21.53
C THR A 20 42.86 5.54 -20.59
N ASN A 21 41.99 6.48 -20.98
CA ASN A 21 41.51 7.46 -20.03
C ASN A 21 40.51 6.80 -19.07
N ASN A 22 40.89 6.68 -17.80
CA ASN A 22 40.09 6.02 -16.76
C ASN A 22 39.28 7.01 -15.90
N SER A 23 39.38 8.32 -16.16
CA SER A 23 38.72 9.34 -15.35
C SER A 23 37.19 9.18 -15.38
N ARG A 24 36.56 9.14 -14.20
CA ARG A 24 35.09 9.19 -14.06
C ARG A 24 34.65 10.67 -14.03
N GLY A 25 34.32 11.24 -15.19
CA GLY A 25 33.74 12.59 -15.27
C GLY A 25 34.21 13.38 -16.50
N MET A 26 33.71 14.61 -16.60
CA MET A 26 34.09 15.56 -17.63
C MET A 26 35.61 15.82 -17.62
N LEU A 27 36.18 15.95 -18.82
CA LEU A 27 37.57 16.32 -19.00
C LEU A 27 37.81 17.72 -18.44
N LYS A 28 38.62 17.81 -17.37
CA LYS A 28 39.12 19.09 -16.88
C LYS A 28 40.14 19.64 -17.86
N GLU A 29 39.98 20.89 -18.25
CA GLU A 29 40.93 21.60 -19.10
C GLU A 29 41.97 22.30 -18.22
N TYR A 30 43.25 22.07 -18.52
CA TYR A 30 44.37 22.65 -17.79
C TYR A 30 45.11 23.66 -18.65
N VAL A 31 45.49 24.79 -18.05
CA VAL A 31 46.38 25.78 -18.67
C VAL A 31 47.71 25.72 -17.94
N TYR A 32 48.81 25.53 -18.68
CA TYR A 32 50.14 25.47 -18.08
C TYR A 32 50.56 26.83 -17.50
N THR A 33 51.49 26.80 -16.55
CA THR A 33 52.12 28.01 -16.03
C THR A 33 53.62 27.97 -16.32
N LYS A 34 54.29 29.10 -16.12
CA LYS A 34 55.76 29.18 -16.19
C LYS A 34 56.47 28.52 -15.01
N TYR A 35 55.73 28.10 -13.97
CA TYR A 35 56.29 27.54 -12.74
C TYR A 35 56.27 26.02 -12.79
N ARG A 36 57.33 25.40 -12.24
CA ARG A 36 57.39 23.93 -12.06
C ARG A 36 56.70 23.53 -10.76
N ILE A 37 56.18 22.31 -10.72
CA ILE A 37 55.63 21.71 -9.50
C ILE A 37 56.76 21.58 -8.48
N SER A 38 56.57 22.14 -7.29
CA SER A 38 57.48 22.02 -6.15
C SER A 38 56.79 21.24 -5.03
N LEU A 39 57.47 20.21 -4.53
CA LEU A 39 57.00 19.36 -3.45
C LEU A 39 58.07 19.29 -2.34
N PRO A 40 57.68 18.94 -1.10
CA PRO A 40 58.61 18.87 0.03
C PRO A 40 59.83 17.98 -0.24
N HIS A 41 61.00 18.40 0.21
CA HIS A 41 62.20 17.59 0.06
C HIS A 41 62.18 16.39 1.01
N ILE A 42 62.30 15.19 0.45
CA ILE A 42 62.42 13.93 1.19
C ILE A 42 63.65 13.19 0.66
N SER A 43 64.54 12.78 1.57
CA SER A 43 65.72 11.99 1.20
C SER A 43 65.31 10.67 0.54
N ASN A 44 65.96 10.30 -0.57
CA ASN A 44 65.70 9.08 -1.34
C ASN A 44 64.33 8.99 -2.03
N VAL A 45 63.65 10.12 -2.24
CA VAL A 45 62.38 10.17 -2.98
C VAL A 45 62.49 11.04 -4.24
N LYS A 46 61.87 10.58 -5.33
CA LYS A 46 61.62 11.34 -6.55
C LYS A 46 60.10 11.42 -6.76
N TYR A 47 59.62 12.61 -7.14
CA TYR A 47 58.25 12.80 -7.56
C TYR A 47 58.12 12.62 -9.07
N ASP A 48 57.21 11.77 -9.52
CA ASP A 48 57.01 11.53 -10.96
C ASP A 48 55.55 11.14 -11.27
N ASP A 49 55.17 11.24 -12.54
CA ASP A 49 53.86 10.83 -13.03
C ASP A 49 53.78 9.30 -13.20
N LEU A 50 52.63 8.70 -12.87
CA LEU A 50 52.43 7.25 -12.91
C LEU A 50 52.59 6.67 -14.34
N TYR A 51 52.04 7.35 -15.35
CA TYR A 51 52.03 6.87 -16.73
C TYR A 51 53.39 7.09 -17.42
N LEU A 52 54.13 8.13 -17.03
CA LEU A 52 55.47 8.40 -17.54
C LEU A 52 56.54 7.49 -16.91
N SER A 53 56.46 7.28 -15.60
CA SER A 53 57.49 6.52 -14.86
C SER A 53 57.29 5.00 -14.92
N GLN A 54 56.04 4.52 -15.11
CA GLN A 54 55.69 3.09 -15.13
C GLN A 54 56.31 2.30 -13.95
N PRO A 55 56.06 2.71 -12.70
CA PRO A 55 56.76 2.15 -11.56
C PRO A 55 56.29 0.71 -11.30
N SER A 56 57.24 -0.16 -10.94
CA SER A 56 56.93 -1.45 -10.33
C SER A 56 56.69 -1.28 -8.82
N LYS A 57 56.15 -2.29 -8.15
CA LYS A 57 55.94 -2.25 -6.68
C LYS A 57 57.22 -1.87 -5.93
N ASP A 58 58.36 -2.41 -6.35
CA ASP A 58 59.65 -2.16 -5.72
C ASP A 58 60.19 -0.73 -5.94
N ASP A 59 59.72 -0.03 -6.98
CA ASP A 59 60.13 1.34 -7.28
C ASP A 59 59.36 2.37 -6.44
N LEU A 60 58.21 1.99 -5.87
CA LEU A 60 57.39 2.85 -5.03
C LEU A 60 58.05 3.10 -3.68
N TYR A 61 57.91 4.32 -3.17
CA TYR A 61 58.41 4.66 -1.85
C TYR A 61 57.53 4.03 -0.75
N THR A 62 58.18 3.31 0.16
CA THR A 62 57.54 2.65 1.31
C THR A 62 57.68 3.52 2.56
N PHE A 63 56.61 3.62 3.36
CA PHE A 63 56.62 4.31 4.64
C PHE A 63 55.88 3.50 5.72
N THR A 64 56.16 3.82 6.99
CA THR A 64 55.48 3.22 8.14
C THR A 64 54.29 4.09 8.57
N LYS A 65 53.07 3.57 8.39
CA LYS A 65 51.82 4.22 8.80
C LYS A 65 51.39 3.76 10.20
N LYS A 66 50.97 4.69 11.05
CA LYS A 66 50.35 4.37 12.34
C LYS A 66 48.86 4.12 12.14
N VAL A 67 48.38 2.94 12.56
CA VAL A 67 47.00 2.47 12.29
C VAL A 67 46.14 2.17 13.55
N PRO A 68 46.28 2.88 14.69
CA PRO A 68 45.54 2.52 15.91
C PRO A 68 44.01 2.71 15.80
N ILE A 69 43.57 3.73 15.06
CA ILE A 69 42.14 3.97 14.80
C ILE A 69 41.57 2.85 13.91
N PHE A 70 42.33 2.48 12.87
CA PHE A 70 41.96 1.37 11.99
C PHE A 70 41.90 0.03 12.74
N LEU A 71 42.87 -0.28 13.61
CA LEU A 71 42.85 -1.50 14.42
C LEU A 71 41.64 -1.55 15.36
N ARG A 72 41.22 -0.42 15.94
CA ARG A 72 40.00 -0.36 16.76
C ARG A 72 38.76 -0.69 15.93
N TYR A 73 38.67 -0.13 14.73
CA TYR A 73 37.57 -0.39 13.81
C TYR A 73 37.59 -1.84 13.30
N LEU A 74 38.75 -2.34 12.90
CA LEU A 74 38.94 -3.73 12.47
C LEU A 74 38.53 -4.70 13.58
N LYS A 75 38.93 -4.46 14.83
CA LYS A 75 38.52 -5.29 15.98
C LYS A 75 37.00 -5.36 16.12
N LEU A 76 36.30 -4.24 15.94
CA LEU A 76 34.84 -4.20 15.99
C LEU A 76 34.23 -5.06 14.88
N ILE A 77 34.69 -4.89 13.65
CA ILE A 77 34.19 -5.61 12.47
C ILE A 77 34.47 -7.11 12.58
N THR A 78 35.71 -7.51 12.91
CA THR A 78 36.07 -8.92 13.05
C THR A 78 35.33 -9.61 14.20
N SER A 79 34.99 -8.86 15.26
CA SER A 79 34.17 -9.38 16.36
C SER A 79 32.73 -9.60 15.93
N MET A 80 32.16 -8.72 15.10
CA MET A 80 30.81 -8.89 14.55
C MET A 80 30.74 -10.02 13.52
N GLU A 81 31.81 -10.22 12.75
CA GLU A 81 31.92 -11.25 11.70
C GLU A 81 32.47 -12.60 12.20
N ASN A 82 32.74 -12.75 13.51
CA ASN A 82 33.31 -13.95 14.13
C ASN A 82 34.65 -14.42 13.55
N ARG A 83 35.54 -13.50 13.17
CA ARG A 83 36.88 -13.78 12.59
C ARG A 83 38.01 -13.09 13.34
N ASN A 84 38.05 -13.29 14.65
CA ASN A 84 39.03 -12.63 15.53
C ASN A 84 40.50 -13.00 15.23
N GLU A 85 40.73 -14.15 14.60
CA GLU A 85 42.07 -14.62 14.20
C GLU A 85 42.72 -13.65 13.19
N ASP A 86 41.96 -13.19 12.18
CA ASP A 86 42.41 -12.20 11.18
C ASP A 86 42.85 -10.88 11.85
N PHE A 87 42.13 -10.45 12.89
CA PHE A 87 42.51 -9.26 13.66
C PHE A 87 43.83 -9.48 14.40
N VAL A 88 44.02 -10.65 15.03
CA VAL A 88 45.25 -10.95 15.76
C VAL A 88 46.45 -11.02 14.82
N GLU A 89 46.30 -11.66 13.66
CA GLU A 89 47.35 -11.75 12.64
C GLU A 89 47.72 -10.36 12.11
N PHE A 90 46.72 -9.55 11.73
CA PHE A 90 46.96 -8.21 11.22
C PHE A 90 47.53 -7.27 12.28
N ALA A 91 47.08 -7.38 13.54
CA ALA A 91 47.59 -6.60 14.66
C ALA A 91 49.07 -6.92 14.93
N LYS A 92 49.47 -8.20 14.91
CA LYS A 92 50.88 -8.63 15.05
C LYS A 92 51.75 -8.04 13.94
N ARG A 93 51.27 -8.07 12.69
CA ARG A 93 51.96 -7.45 11.55
C ARG A 93 52.11 -5.93 11.69
N CYS A 94 51.22 -5.27 12.41
CA CYS A 94 51.17 -3.81 12.56
C CYS A 94 51.78 -3.28 13.87
N GLU A 95 52.40 -4.12 14.72
CA GLU A 95 52.88 -3.71 16.06
C GLU A 95 53.88 -2.54 16.01
N SER A 96 54.78 -2.51 15.02
CA SER A 96 55.73 -1.41 14.79
C SER A 96 55.21 -0.32 13.83
N GLY A 97 53.92 -0.37 13.48
CA GLY A 97 53.34 0.38 12.37
C GLY A 97 53.33 -0.44 11.07
N LEU A 98 52.37 -0.13 10.19
CA LEU A 98 52.17 -0.81 8.92
C LEU A 98 53.14 -0.25 7.88
N THR A 99 54.11 -1.06 7.43
CA THR A 99 54.96 -0.73 6.28
C THR A 99 54.21 -0.98 4.97
N THR A 100 53.93 0.08 4.22
CA THR A 100 53.18 0.02 2.95
C THR A 100 53.70 1.08 1.97
N GLU A 101 53.44 0.88 0.67
CA GLU A 101 53.69 1.87 -0.38
C GLU A 101 52.83 3.11 -0.17
N LYS A 102 53.44 4.31 -0.27
CA LYS A 102 52.82 5.57 0.15
C LYS A 102 51.62 6.00 -0.66
N ASP A 103 51.72 5.93 -1.98
CA ASP A 103 50.68 6.48 -2.88
C ASP A 103 49.71 5.40 -3.39
N VAL A 104 49.65 4.23 -2.73
CA VAL A 104 48.74 3.14 -3.09
C VAL A 104 47.64 3.02 -2.05
N TYR A 105 46.61 3.84 -2.24
CA TYR A 105 45.50 3.97 -1.30
C TYR A 105 44.18 4.35 -1.99
N LEU A 106 43.08 4.20 -1.26
CA LEU A 106 41.78 4.81 -1.55
C LEU A 106 41.50 5.93 -0.56
N THR A 107 40.86 7.00 -1.02
CA THR A 107 40.32 8.01 -0.11
C THR A 107 39.09 7.45 0.60
N LYS A 108 38.74 8.03 1.75
CA LYS A 108 37.50 7.70 2.46
C LYS A 108 36.26 7.83 1.57
N GLU A 109 36.16 8.92 0.81
CA GLU A 109 35.04 9.17 -0.11
C GLU A 109 34.94 8.06 -1.17
N GLU A 110 36.06 7.70 -1.80
CA GLU A 110 36.10 6.62 -2.79
C GLU A 110 35.69 5.27 -2.19
N LEU A 111 36.10 4.99 -0.96
CA LEU A 111 35.73 3.75 -0.28
C LEU A 111 34.23 3.73 0.08
N LEU A 112 33.68 4.85 0.56
CA LEU A 112 32.24 4.98 0.86
C LEU A 112 31.39 4.84 -0.40
N ASP A 113 31.81 5.43 -1.52
CA ASP A 113 31.15 5.27 -2.81
C ASP A 113 31.15 3.81 -3.27
N VAL A 114 32.27 3.11 -3.11
CA VAL A 114 32.38 1.68 -3.43
C VAL A 114 31.47 0.85 -2.52
N MET A 115 31.41 1.15 -1.22
CA MET A 115 30.50 0.47 -0.29
C MET A 115 29.04 0.70 -0.66
N PHE A 116 28.67 1.94 -1.01
CA PHE A 116 27.31 2.27 -1.41
C PHE A 116 26.89 1.53 -2.69
N LEU A 117 27.74 1.54 -3.72
CA LEU A 117 27.48 0.85 -4.99
C LEU A 117 27.35 -0.67 -4.84
N ASN A 118 28.06 -1.25 -3.87
CA ASN A 118 28.00 -2.70 -3.58
C ASN A 118 26.90 -3.08 -2.57
N GLY A 119 26.07 -2.13 -2.13
CA GLY A 119 24.89 -2.41 -1.31
C GLY A 119 25.16 -2.63 0.18
N TYR A 120 26.28 -2.10 0.71
CA TYR A 120 26.50 -2.07 2.16
C TYR A 120 25.40 -1.26 2.85
N SER A 121 25.07 -1.64 4.09
CA SER A 121 24.00 -0.99 4.82
C SER A 121 24.36 0.45 5.20
N LYS A 122 23.35 1.32 5.30
CA LYS A 122 23.55 2.70 5.78
C LYS A 122 24.22 2.76 7.16
N LYS A 123 24.01 1.75 8.01
CA LYS A 123 24.63 1.67 9.34
C LYS A 123 26.14 1.45 9.25
N GLU A 124 26.59 0.55 8.37
CA GLU A 124 28.03 0.26 8.14
C GLU A 124 28.74 1.46 7.51
N ILE A 125 28.11 2.07 6.49
CA ILE A 125 28.61 3.28 5.83
C ILE A 125 28.77 4.41 6.86
N ASN A 126 27.74 4.67 7.68
CA ASN A 126 27.82 5.69 8.73
C ASN A 126 28.86 5.37 9.81
N ALA A 127 29.04 4.08 10.16
CA ALA A 127 30.04 3.67 11.14
C ALA A 127 31.47 3.95 10.63
N LEU A 128 31.73 3.69 9.35
CA LEU A 128 33.02 4.03 8.72
C LEU A 128 33.19 5.56 8.61
N ASP A 129 32.12 6.27 8.25
CA ASP A 129 32.14 7.72 8.12
C ASP A 129 32.48 8.43 9.45
N LEU A 130 31.92 7.96 10.57
CA LEU A 130 32.19 8.49 11.90
C LEU A 130 33.55 8.07 12.48
N ALA A 131 34.06 6.89 12.09
CA ALA A 131 35.29 6.34 12.64
C ALA A 131 36.56 7.01 12.08
N PHE A 132 36.52 7.52 10.84
CA PHE A 132 37.70 8.04 10.13
C PHE A 132 37.52 9.49 9.67
N THR A 133 38.60 10.25 9.67
CA THR A 133 38.63 11.62 9.14
C THR A 133 38.56 11.63 7.61
N ASN A 134 38.10 12.73 7.01
CA ASN A 134 37.98 12.83 5.55
C ASN A 134 39.33 12.78 4.82
N SER A 135 40.41 13.14 5.50
CA SER A 135 41.79 13.02 5.00
C SER A 135 42.41 11.63 5.17
N TYR A 136 41.68 10.65 5.72
CA TYR A 136 42.22 9.32 5.95
C TYR A 136 42.35 8.55 4.63
N GLU A 137 43.54 7.99 4.40
CA GLU A 137 43.89 7.23 3.20
C GLU A 137 43.99 5.74 3.52
N PHE A 138 43.03 4.95 3.05
CA PHE A 138 42.99 3.50 3.28
C PHE A 138 43.94 2.80 2.32
N HIS A 139 44.98 2.16 2.85
CA HIS A 139 45.97 1.45 2.04
C HIS A 139 45.49 0.04 1.73
N TYR A 140 46.02 -0.57 0.66
CA TYR A 140 45.56 -1.88 0.22
C TYR A 140 45.63 -2.99 1.29
N PRO A 141 46.61 -3.05 2.25
CA PRO A 141 46.58 -4.08 3.29
C PRO A 141 45.45 -3.85 4.30
N GLU A 142 45.10 -2.60 4.58
CA GLU A 142 43.97 -2.25 5.45
C GLU A 142 42.66 -2.71 4.83
N ILE A 143 42.46 -2.41 3.54
CA ILE A 143 41.24 -2.80 2.81
C ILE A 143 41.17 -4.33 2.67
N ALA A 144 42.28 -4.99 2.37
CA ALA A 144 42.36 -6.45 2.28
C ALA A 144 41.96 -7.12 3.61
N ALA A 145 42.47 -6.64 4.74
CA ALA A 145 42.11 -7.15 6.07
C ALA A 145 40.66 -6.81 6.46
N LEU A 146 40.16 -5.64 6.08
CA LEU A 146 38.81 -5.21 6.39
C LEU A 146 37.75 -6.04 5.66
N PHE A 147 37.95 -6.32 4.37
CA PHE A 147 36.96 -7.01 3.52
C PHE A 147 37.30 -8.47 3.21
N LYS A 148 38.39 -9.01 3.79
CA LYS A 148 38.87 -10.38 3.54
C LYS A 148 39.12 -10.64 2.06
N LEU A 149 39.90 -9.76 1.44
CA LEU A 149 40.28 -9.82 0.03
C LEU A 149 41.78 -10.08 -0.12
N GLU A 150 42.21 -10.54 -1.30
CA GLU A 150 43.62 -10.72 -1.61
C GLU A 150 44.34 -9.37 -1.79
N GLU A 151 45.51 -9.20 -1.15
CA GLU A 151 46.26 -7.94 -1.21
C GLU A 151 46.64 -7.54 -2.64
N GLU A 152 46.90 -8.50 -3.53
CA GLU A 152 47.26 -8.23 -4.92
C GLU A 152 46.11 -7.58 -5.70
N GLU A 153 44.88 -8.07 -5.52
CA GLU A 153 43.70 -7.51 -6.19
C GLU A 153 43.39 -6.11 -5.69
N VAL A 154 43.48 -5.91 -4.36
CA VAL A 154 43.26 -4.60 -3.75
C VAL A 154 44.36 -3.63 -4.17
N TYR A 155 45.61 -4.07 -4.27
CA TYR A 155 46.73 -3.26 -4.79
C TYR A 155 46.47 -2.80 -6.22
N LYS A 156 46.06 -3.71 -7.12
CA LYS A 156 45.68 -3.37 -8.50
C LYS A 156 44.50 -2.41 -8.54
N PHE A 157 43.51 -2.58 -7.67
CA PHE A 157 42.35 -1.70 -7.58
C PHE A 157 42.74 -0.30 -7.11
N CYS A 158 43.56 -0.17 -6.06
CA CYS A 158 44.08 1.10 -5.58
C CYS A 158 44.87 1.82 -6.68
N LEU A 159 45.77 1.12 -7.38
CA LEU A 159 46.52 1.68 -8.51
C LEU A 159 45.59 2.14 -9.64
N LYS A 160 44.57 1.36 -9.99
CA LYS A 160 43.57 1.75 -10.97
C LYS A 160 42.86 3.02 -10.53
N LYS A 161 42.47 3.14 -9.26
CA LYS A 161 41.83 4.34 -8.72
C LYS A 161 42.73 5.57 -8.71
N ARG A 162 44.01 5.41 -8.40
CA ARG A 162 44.98 6.51 -8.56
C ARG A 162 45.15 6.90 -10.03
N SER A 163 45.09 5.93 -10.95
CA SER A 163 45.16 6.18 -12.40
C SER A 163 43.95 6.96 -12.96
N GLU A 164 42.82 6.98 -12.24
CA GLU A 164 41.67 7.84 -12.58
C GLU A 164 41.98 9.34 -12.33
N ASN A 165 42.95 9.64 -11.45
CA ASN A 165 43.40 11.00 -11.09
C ASN A 165 44.94 11.14 -11.24
N PRO A 166 45.48 11.09 -12.47
CA PRO A 166 46.92 11.09 -12.69
C PRO A 166 47.62 12.42 -12.38
N GLU A 167 46.87 13.50 -12.13
CA GLU A 167 47.46 14.82 -11.84
C GLU A 167 48.29 14.83 -10.54
N LYS A 168 48.07 13.86 -9.65
CA LYS A 168 48.85 13.70 -8.42
C LYS A 168 50.11 12.88 -8.69
N LEU A 169 51.26 13.51 -8.48
CA LEU A 169 52.57 12.85 -8.59
C LEU A 169 52.77 11.79 -7.51
N PHE A 170 53.45 10.71 -7.88
CA PHE A 170 53.82 9.59 -7.01
C PHE A 170 55.20 9.80 -6.40
N HIS A 171 55.37 9.31 -5.18
CA HIS A 171 56.64 9.17 -4.47
C HIS A 171 57.30 7.87 -4.90
N LEU A 172 58.34 8.00 -5.74
CA LEU A 172 59.20 6.91 -6.18
C LEU A 172 60.50 6.92 -5.40
N LYS A 173 61.16 5.77 -5.30
CA LYS A 173 62.51 5.69 -4.78
C LYS A 173 63.46 6.44 -5.73
N PHE A 174 64.29 7.31 -5.16
CA PHE A 174 65.28 8.04 -5.94
C PHE A 174 66.38 7.08 -6.41
N MET A 175 66.42 6.87 -7.73
CA MET A 175 67.50 6.14 -8.40
C MET A 175 68.46 7.17 -9.02
N LYS A 176 69.76 6.98 -8.80
CA LYS A 176 70.78 7.81 -9.47
C LYS A 176 70.67 7.65 -10.98
N GLU A 177 70.86 8.74 -11.71
CA GLU A 177 70.84 8.76 -13.16
C GLU A 177 71.88 7.78 -13.73
N LYS A 178 71.46 6.99 -14.72
CA LYS A 178 72.32 6.02 -15.41
C LYS A 178 72.90 6.65 -16.67
N ASN A 179 74.05 6.15 -17.12
CA ASN A 179 74.66 6.46 -18.42
C ASN A 179 75.12 7.92 -18.62
N LEU A 180 75.37 8.69 -17.55
CA LEU A 180 75.76 10.10 -17.65
C LEU A 180 76.96 10.35 -18.58
N LEU A 181 78.01 9.51 -18.50
CA LEU A 181 79.21 9.64 -19.33
C LEU A 181 78.93 9.39 -20.82
N SER A 182 78.11 8.38 -21.12
CA SER A 182 77.71 8.08 -22.50
C SER A 182 76.84 9.20 -23.06
N SER A 183 75.87 9.69 -22.27
CA SER A 183 75.01 10.81 -22.65
C SER A 183 75.84 12.08 -22.91
N TYR A 184 76.82 12.38 -22.05
CA TYR A 184 77.74 13.49 -22.25
C TYR A 184 78.54 13.35 -23.55
N GLY A 185 79.12 12.19 -23.82
CA GLY A 185 79.86 11.93 -25.06
C GLY A 185 79.00 12.11 -26.31
N LEU A 186 77.75 11.63 -26.29
CA LEU A 186 76.81 11.79 -27.40
C LEU A 186 76.41 13.26 -27.62
N ILE A 187 76.11 14.00 -26.54
CA ILE A 187 75.79 15.43 -26.61
C ILE A 187 76.99 16.20 -27.18
N PHE A 188 78.20 15.90 -26.71
CA PHE A 188 79.42 16.53 -27.21
C PHE A 188 79.62 16.30 -28.71
N VAL A 189 79.52 15.04 -29.17
CA VAL A 189 79.63 14.70 -30.60
C VAL A 189 78.56 15.43 -31.42
N PHE A 190 77.31 15.43 -30.95
CA PHE A 190 76.21 16.13 -31.62
C PHE A 190 76.46 17.63 -31.74
N LEU A 191 76.89 18.30 -30.66
CA LEU A 191 77.17 19.73 -30.68
C LEU A 191 78.40 20.06 -31.54
N TYR A 192 79.44 19.23 -31.47
CA TYR A 192 80.66 19.43 -32.27
C TYR A 192 80.35 19.38 -33.77
N PHE A 193 79.57 18.40 -34.24
CA PHE A 193 79.19 18.33 -35.66
C PHE A 193 78.06 19.30 -36.03
N GLY A 194 77.11 19.51 -35.11
CA GLY A 194 75.90 20.29 -35.35
C GLY A 194 76.10 21.81 -35.29
N LEU A 195 77.07 22.31 -34.52
CA LEU A 195 77.35 23.74 -34.39
C LEU A 195 78.57 24.20 -35.19
N ASN A 196 79.46 23.29 -35.62
CA ASN A 196 80.57 23.64 -36.55
C ASN A 196 80.07 23.79 -37.99
N ASN A 197 79.05 24.63 -38.18
CA ASN A 197 78.50 25.03 -39.47
C ASN A 197 77.89 26.44 -39.35
N VAL A 198 77.49 27.03 -40.48
CA VAL A 198 76.94 28.40 -40.54
C VAL A 198 75.40 28.38 -40.59
N VAL A 199 74.74 27.29 -40.16
CA VAL A 199 73.28 27.13 -40.30
C VAL A 199 72.54 28.22 -39.52
N LEU A 200 72.99 28.54 -38.30
CA LEU A 200 72.35 29.54 -37.43
C LEU A 200 72.66 31.00 -37.81
N SER A 201 73.57 31.24 -38.76
CA SER A 201 73.94 32.59 -39.23
C SER A 201 73.69 32.78 -40.73
N ASN A 202 73.08 31.80 -41.39
CA ASN A 202 72.73 31.89 -42.80
C ASN A 202 71.58 32.88 -43.03
N ALA A 203 71.57 33.54 -44.19
CA ALA A 203 70.48 34.40 -44.64
C ALA A 203 69.12 33.67 -44.59
N TRP A 204 69.08 32.37 -44.91
CA TRP A 204 67.85 31.58 -44.79
C TRP A 204 67.33 31.52 -43.34
N PHE A 205 68.23 31.38 -42.36
CA PHE A 205 67.84 31.36 -40.95
C PHE A 205 67.29 32.72 -40.51
N LEU A 206 67.96 33.81 -40.88
CA LEU A 206 67.55 35.18 -40.52
C LEU A 206 66.30 35.66 -41.26
N SER A 207 66.10 35.28 -42.53
CA SER A 207 64.99 35.77 -43.35
C SER A 207 63.76 34.86 -43.36
N LYS A 208 63.92 33.56 -43.09
CA LYS A 208 62.80 32.60 -43.11
C LYS A 208 62.59 31.94 -41.76
N THR A 209 63.63 31.41 -41.12
CA THR A 209 63.43 30.63 -39.89
C THR A 209 62.99 31.53 -38.73
N ILE A 210 63.76 32.57 -38.40
CA ILE A 210 63.43 33.48 -37.30
C ILE A 210 62.08 34.19 -37.52
N PRO A 211 61.80 34.80 -38.69
CA PRO A 211 60.56 35.54 -38.87
C PRO A 211 59.32 34.65 -38.83
N PHE A 212 59.35 33.46 -39.46
CA PHE A 212 58.20 32.55 -39.44
C PHE A 212 57.93 32.02 -38.04
N PHE A 213 58.95 31.50 -37.34
CA PHE A 213 58.77 31.00 -35.97
C PHE A 213 58.34 32.10 -35.00
N SER A 214 58.89 33.31 -35.12
CA SER A 214 58.50 34.45 -34.29
C SER A 214 57.04 34.82 -34.51
N VAL A 215 56.60 34.95 -35.77
CA VAL A 215 55.21 35.27 -36.10
C VAL A 215 54.26 34.16 -35.63
N PHE A 216 54.59 32.88 -35.86
CA PHE A 216 53.79 31.76 -35.37
C PHE A 216 53.68 31.77 -33.85
N TYR A 217 54.79 31.98 -33.14
CA TYR A 217 54.80 32.04 -31.68
C TYR A 217 53.98 33.23 -31.15
N MET A 218 54.13 34.43 -31.75
CA MET A 218 53.37 35.61 -31.35
C MET A 218 51.87 35.42 -31.59
N LEU A 219 51.47 34.90 -32.75
CA LEU A 219 50.07 34.62 -33.05
C LEU A 219 49.50 33.54 -32.13
N ALA A 220 50.21 32.42 -31.96
CA ALA A 220 49.78 31.33 -31.09
C ALA A 220 49.71 31.76 -29.63
N SER A 221 50.65 32.58 -29.15
CA SER A 221 50.65 33.11 -27.78
C SER A 221 49.55 34.15 -27.56
N HIS A 222 49.24 34.99 -28.55
CA HIS A 222 48.21 36.02 -28.44
C HIS A 222 46.80 35.40 -28.52
N PHE A 223 46.57 34.50 -29.47
CA PHE A 223 45.26 33.87 -29.74
C PHE A 223 45.11 32.48 -29.11
N TYR A 224 45.97 32.09 -28.17
CA TYR A 224 45.97 30.73 -27.58
C TYR A 224 44.58 30.29 -27.09
N LYS A 225 43.91 31.16 -26.32
CA LYS A 225 42.58 30.88 -25.77
C LYS A 225 41.49 30.82 -26.84
N ASP A 226 41.56 31.69 -27.84
CA ASP A 226 40.54 31.75 -28.90
C ASP A 226 40.61 30.51 -29.79
N ILE A 227 41.83 30.09 -30.17
CA ILE A 227 42.06 28.85 -30.91
C ILE A 227 41.58 27.65 -30.09
N TRP A 228 41.93 27.59 -28.80
CA TRP A 228 41.52 26.51 -27.91
C TRP A 228 39.99 26.41 -27.77
N ASN A 229 39.32 27.54 -27.56
CA ASN A 229 37.87 27.60 -27.44
C ASN A 229 37.18 27.21 -28.75
N PHE A 230 37.69 27.66 -29.88
CA PHE A 230 37.16 27.31 -31.19
C PHE A 230 37.23 25.81 -31.45
N LEU A 231 38.40 25.19 -31.20
CA LEU A 231 38.59 23.75 -31.41
C LEU A 231 37.76 22.89 -30.43
N ASN A 232 37.59 23.33 -29.18
CA ASN A 232 36.84 22.56 -28.19
C ASN A 232 35.33 22.85 -28.17
N LYS A 233 34.83 23.82 -28.94
CA LYS A 233 33.41 24.19 -28.94
C LYS A 233 32.50 23.01 -29.28
N GLU A 234 32.77 22.34 -30.40
CA GLU A 234 31.96 21.20 -30.85
C GLU A 234 32.08 20.01 -29.89
N LYS A 235 33.30 19.75 -29.40
CA LYS A 235 33.54 18.71 -28.41
C LYS A 235 32.74 18.94 -27.13
N LYS A 236 32.72 20.15 -26.58
CA LYS A 236 31.95 20.49 -25.36
C LYS A 236 30.45 20.30 -25.59
N LEU A 237 29.94 20.80 -26.72
CA LEU A 237 28.53 20.65 -27.10
C LEU A 237 28.12 19.17 -27.21
N MET A 238 28.96 18.33 -27.83
CA MET A 238 28.69 16.89 -27.93
C MET A 238 28.70 16.18 -26.57
N ILE A 239 29.59 16.58 -25.66
CA ILE A 239 29.63 16.02 -24.30
C ILE A 239 28.36 16.43 -23.54
N GLU A 240 27.99 17.70 -23.57
CA GLU A 240 26.77 18.23 -22.93
C GLU A 240 25.52 17.53 -23.44
N GLN A 241 25.34 17.43 -24.76
CA GLN A 241 24.20 16.72 -25.36
C GLN A 241 24.15 15.24 -24.97
N ASN A 242 25.30 14.57 -24.89
CA ASN A 242 25.33 13.16 -24.49
C ASN A 242 24.99 12.97 -23.01
N GLU A 243 25.43 13.88 -22.13
CA GLU A 243 25.06 13.86 -20.73
C GLU A 243 23.57 14.13 -20.52
N GLU A 244 23.01 15.12 -21.21
CA GLU A 244 21.56 15.41 -21.17
C GLU A 244 20.73 14.22 -21.65
N ASN A 245 21.11 13.60 -22.78
CA ASN A 245 20.43 12.42 -23.30
C ASN A 245 20.51 11.23 -22.35
N LYS A 246 21.68 11.01 -21.73
CA LYS A 246 21.87 9.95 -20.74
C LYS A 246 20.98 10.18 -19.52
N LEU A 247 20.99 11.38 -18.95
CA LEU A 247 20.18 11.72 -17.77
C LEU A 247 18.68 11.61 -18.07
N ALA A 248 18.23 12.12 -19.22
CA ALA A 248 16.84 12.01 -19.65
C ALA A 248 16.41 10.54 -19.82
N ALA A 249 17.26 9.71 -20.43
CA ALA A 249 16.98 8.28 -20.59
C ALA A 249 16.94 7.54 -19.25
N GLU A 250 17.89 7.80 -18.35
CA GLU A 250 17.92 7.22 -17.00
C GLU A 250 16.66 7.59 -16.21
N GLU A 251 16.21 8.85 -16.29
CA GLU A 251 15.00 9.32 -15.62
C GLU A 251 13.73 8.68 -16.19
N ILE A 252 13.61 8.60 -17.52
CA ILE A 252 12.48 7.93 -18.18
C ILE A 252 12.41 6.46 -17.76
N LEU A 253 13.54 5.74 -17.80
CA LEU A 253 13.61 4.34 -17.39
C LEU A 253 13.26 4.17 -15.91
N TYR A 254 13.80 5.01 -15.04
CA TYR A 254 13.50 4.96 -13.62
C TYR A 254 12.02 5.20 -13.33
N ASN A 255 11.41 6.20 -13.96
CA ASN A 255 9.99 6.49 -13.81
C ASN A 255 9.11 5.35 -14.32
N GLN A 256 9.47 4.73 -15.45
CA GLN A 256 8.74 3.59 -15.99
C GLN A 256 8.83 2.36 -15.08
N LEU A 257 10.03 2.04 -14.58
CA LEU A 257 10.23 0.96 -13.62
C LEU A 257 9.46 1.20 -12.32
N LYS A 258 9.41 2.45 -11.86
CA LYS A 258 8.64 2.84 -10.68
C LYS A 258 7.14 2.63 -10.88
N LEU A 259 6.59 2.92 -12.06
CA LEU A 259 5.19 2.65 -12.36
C LEU A 259 4.90 1.14 -12.32
N TYR A 260 5.73 0.32 -12.95
CA TYR A 260 5.55 -1.14 -12.98
C TYR A 260 5.83 -1.85 -11.66
N SER A 261 6.52 -1.22 -10.72
CA SER A 261 6.76 -1.81 -9.39
C SER A 261 5.46 -2.17 -8.65
N LYS A 262 4.36 -1.44 -8.92
CA LYS A 262 3.04 -1.65 -8.30
C LYS A 262 2.30 -2.88 -8.83
N ASP A 263 2.70 -3.42 -9.99
CA ASP A 263 2.03 -4.58 -10.58
C ASP A 263 2.16 -5.82 -9.68
N THR A 264 3.18 -5.86 -8.83
CA THR A 264 3.38 -6.91 -7.82
C THR A 264 2.29 -6.94 -6.74
N GLU A 265 1.63 -5.82 -6.46
CA GLU A 265 0.57 -5.71 -5.45
C GLU A 265 -0.71 -6.44 -5.88
N CYS A 266 -0.96 -6.58 -7.19
CA CYS A 266 -2.15 -7.26 -7.71
C CYS A 266 -2.24 -8.72 -7.23
N SER A 267 -1.11 -9.44 -7.22
CA SER A 267 -1.07 -10.82 -6.74
C SER A 267 -1.35 -10.92 -5.23
N ALA A 268 -0.85 -9.96 -4.44
CA ALA A 268 -1.12 -9.90 -3.01
C ALA A 268 -2.61 -9.62 -2.74
N ASN A 269 -3.21 -8.69 -3.49
CA ASN A 269 -4.64 -8.35 -3.40
C ASN A 269 -5.55 -9.53 -3.82
N LEU A 270 -5.16 -10.30 -4.83
CA LEU A 270 -5.92 -11.49 -5.23
C LEU A 270 -5.90 -12.57 -4.14
N THR A 271 -4.78 -12.70 -3.43
CA THR A 271 -4.65 -13.65 -2.31
C THR A 271 -5.51 -13.21 -1.12
N SER A 272 -5.53 -11.91 -0.82
CA SER A 272 -6.35 -11.37 0.28
C SER A 272 -7.85 -11.41 -0.04
N PHE A 273 -8.26 -11.35 -1.32
CA PHE A 273 -9.66 -11.40 -1.73
C PHE A 273 -10.39 -12.66 -1.21
N LYS A 274 -9.77 -13.84 -1.32
CA LYS A 274 -10.36 -15.10 -0.83
C LYS A 274 -10.59 -15.06 0.70
N GLN A 275 -9.63 -14.52 1.45
CA GLN A 275 -9.73 -14.39 2.90
C GLN A 275 -10.84 -13.39 3.28
N TYR A 276 -10.85 -12.23 2.61
CA TYR A 276 -11.86 -11.19 2.80
C TYR A 276 -13.28 -11.69 2.53
N CYS A 277 -13.52 -12.39 1.41
CA CYS A 277 -14.83 -12.96 1.11
C CYS A 277 -15.32 -13.95 2.17
N ASN A 278 -14.42 -14.80 2.69
CA ASN A 278 -14.78 -15.77 3.73
C ASN A 278 -15.19 -15.09 5.05
N GLU A 279 -14.55 -13.98 5.41
CA GLU A 279 -14.95 -13.20 6.58
C GLU A 279 -16.26 -12.43 6.33
N LEU A 280 -16.38 -11.79 5.16
CA LEU A 280 -17.57 -11.03 4.77
C LEU A 280 -18.83 -11.89 4.81
N ILE A 281 -18.78 -13.14 4.32
CA ILE A 281 -19.91 -14.06 4.37
C ILE A 281 -20.34 -14.36 5.81
N LYS A 282 -19.41 -14.47 6.76
CA LYS A 282 -19.75 -14.69 8.18
C LYS A 282 -20.48 -13.49 8.78
N TYR A 283 -20.02 -12.27 8.48
CA TYR A 283 -20.68 -11.05 8.94
C TYR A 283 -22.04 -10.85 8.26
N TYR A 284 -22.12 -11.11 6.95
CA TYR A 284 -23.35 -11.02 6.19
C TYR A 284 -24.44 -11.95 6.75
N ARG A 285 -24.12 -13.21 7.05
CA ARG A 285 -25.07 -14.15 7.68
C ARG A 285 -25.60 -13.63 9.01
N ARG A 286 -24.74 -13.04 9.85
CA ARG A 286 -25.16 -12.46 11.13
C ARG A 286 -26.06 -11.25 10.93
N ALA A 287 -25.72 -10.37 10.00
CA ALA A 287 -26.51 -9.19 9.66
C ALA A 287 -27.89 -9.59 9.13
N TYR A 288 -27.96 -10.57 8.22
CA TYR A 288 -29.20 -11.08 7.66
C TYR A 288 -30.13 -11.64 8.74
N ILE A 289 -29.62 -12.46 9.68
CA ILE A 289 -30.44 -12.98 10.79
C ILE A 289 -31.00 -11.84 11.66
N ASN A 290 -30.22 -10.79 11.91
CA ASN A 290 -30.67 -9.65 12.69
C ASN A 290 -31.72 -8.81 11.94
N GLU A 291 -31.58 -8.67 10.62
CA GLU A 291 -32.56 -8.00 9.79
C GLU A 291 -33.90 -8.75 9.79
N GLU A 292 -33.88 -10.08 9.63
CA GLU A 292 -35.08 -10.91 9.69
C GLU A 292 -35.74 -10.86 11.07
N ARG A 293 -34.96 -10.86 12.16
CA ARG A 293 -35.49 -10.64 13.53
C ARG A 293 -36.17 -9.28 13.66
N LYS A 294 -35.61 -8.24 13.06
CA LYS A 294 -36.19 -6.90 13.08
C LYS A 294 -37.50 -6.87 12.30
N LYS A 295 -37.56 -7.49 11.11
CA LYS A 295 -38.81 -7.60 10.33
C LYS A 295 -39.92 -8.32 11.11
N ILE A 296 -39.58 -9.42 11.79
CA ILE A 296 -40.52 -10.13 12.69
C ILE A 296 -41.05 -9.18 13.77
N HIS A 297 -40.15 -8.43 14.42
CA HIS A 297 -40.52 -7.48 15.47
C HIS A 297 -41.44 -6.37 14.96
N ASP A 298 -41.06 -5.74 13.84
CA ASP A 298 -41.80 -4.64 13.22
C ASP A 298 -43.21 -5.09 12.79
N GLN A 299 -43.35 -6.30 12.24
CA GLN A 299 -44.67 -6.84 11.85
C GLN A 299 -45.56 -7.13 13.06
N LEU A 300 -44.99 -7.72 14.12
CA LEU A 300 -45.72 -7.98 15.36
C LEU A 300 -46.14 -6.67 16.05
N GLU A 301 -45.24 -5.69 16.13
CA GLU A 301 -45.53 -4.37 16.70
C GLU A 301 -46.65 -3.68 15.93
N LYS A 302 -46.57 -3.68 14.59
CA LYS A 302 -47.63 -3.13 13.74
C LYS A 302 -48.98 -3.80 14.01
N LYS A 303 -48.99 -5.12 14.18
CA LYS A 303 -50.21 -5.89 14.45
C LYS A 303 -50.78 -5.66 15.85
N LEU A 304 -49.93 -5.59 16.86
CA LEU A 304 -50.36 -5.21 18.21
C LEU A 304 -50.96 -3.80 18.23
N ASN A 305 -50.35 -2.85 17.50
CA ASN A 305 -50.90 -1.50 17.35
C ASN A 305 -52.25 -1.50 16.60
N GLU A 306 -52.41 -2.32 15.57
CA GLU A 306 -53.70 -2.49 14.88
C GLU A 306 -54.78 -3.04 15.82
N ILE A 307 -54.46 -4.07 16.61
CA ILE A 307 -55.37 -4.68 17.61
C ILE A 307 -55.76 -3.66 18.67
N TYR A 308 -54.79 -2.92 19.23
CA TYR A 308 -55.04 -1.89 20.24
C TYR A 308 -55.94 -0.78 19.71
N ASN A 309 -55.66 -0.26 18.51
CA ASN A 309 -56.49 0.77 17.89
C ASN A 309 -57.92 0.28 17.60
N ALA A 310 -58.07 -0.98 17.18
CA ALA A 310 -59.38 -1.59 16.99
C ALA A 310 -60.14 -1.76 18.31
N GLU A 311 -59.45 -2.14 19.40
CA GLU A 311 -60.04 -2.26 20.74
C GLU A 311 -60.51 -0.90 21.27
N VAL A 312 -59.71 0.15 21.10
CA VAL A 312 -60.10 1.52 21.49
C VAL A 312 -61.31 2.00 20.68
N LYS A 313 -61.34 1.75 19.36
CA LYS A 313 -62.51 2.06 18.52
C LYS A 313 -63.75 1.29 18.97
N TYR A 314 -63.59 0.01 19.29
CA TYR A 314 -64.66 -0.84 19.80
C TYR A 314 -65.23 -0.29 21.12
N LYS A 315 -64.36 0.05 22.08
CA LYS A 315 -64.74 0.66 23.36
C LYS A 315 -65.51 1.97 23.17
N ASN A 316 -65.02 2.84 22.27
CA ASN A 316 -65.67 4.13 21.99
C ASN A 316 -67.03 3.94 21.31
N SER A 317 -67.13 3.01 20.37
CA SER A 317 -68.40 2.68 19.69
C SER A 317 -69.43 2.14 20.69
N LEU A 318 -69.01 1.27 21.61
CA LEU A 318 -69.87 0.74 22.67
C LEU A 318 -70.38 1.83 23.61
N GLN A 319 -69.50 2.76 24.00
CA GLN A 319 -69.89 3.92 24.82
C GLN A 319 -70.90 4.81 24.09
N GLN A 320 -70.71 5.06 22.79
CA GLN A 320 -71.64 5.86 21.98
C GLN A 320 -73.01 5.19 21.85
N ILE A 321 -73.04 3.90 21.56
CA ILE A 321 -74.29 3.11 21.47
C ILE A 321 -75.05 3.16 22.79
N LEU A 322 -74.34 2.94 23.91
CA LEU A 322 -74.92 2.98 25.24
C LEU A 322 -75.55 4.35 25.54
N VAL A 323 -74.85 5.45 25.23
CA VAL A 323 -75.39 6.81 25.43
C VAL A 323 -76.59 7.07 24.52
N GLN A 324 -76.53 6.68 23.25
CA GLN A 324 -77.63 6.89 22.30
C GLN A 324 -78.91 6.13 22.70
N GLU A 325 -78.78 4.88 23.15
CA GLU A 325 -79.95 4.08 23.54
C GLU A 325 -80.54 4.57 24.87
N ILE A 326 -79.70 5.01 25.82
CA ILE A 326 -80.18 5.68 27.06
C ILE A 326 -80.91 6.98 26.72
N LEU A 327 -80.38 7.81 25.80
CA LEU A 327 -81.05 9.04 25.36
C LEU A 327 -82.39 8.73 24.72
N LYS A 328 -82.44 7.76 23.80
CA LYS A 328 -83.68 7.36 23.11
C LYS A 328 -84.75 6.88 24.09
N MET A 329 -84.36 6.05 25.05
CA MET A 329 -85.29 5.60 26.10
C MET A 329 -85.72 6.74 27.03
N THR A 330 -84.83 7.68 27.33
CA THR A 330 -85.18 8.85 28.14
C THR A 330 -86.19 9.72 27.40
N TYR A 331 -85.99 9.99 26.11
CA TYR A 331 -86.96 10.71 25.27
C TYR A 331 -88.32 10.00 25.21
N GLN A 332 -88.33 8.69 24.97
CA GLN A 332 -89.58 7.91 24.97
C GLN A 332 -90.29 7.96 26.32
N LYS A 333 -89.55 7.91 27.43
CA LYS A 333 -90.13 7.96 28.78
C LYS A 333 -90.67 9.35 29.13
N VAL A 334 -90.01 10.41 28.65
CA VAL A 334 -90.49 11.79 28.78
C VAL A 334 -91.79 12.00 27.99
N GLU A 335 -91.91 11.43 26.79
CA GLU A 335 -93.12 11.54 25.98
C GLU A 335 -94.30 10.72 26.52
N THR A 336 -94.03 9.56 27.14
CA THR A 336 -95.08 8.61 27.53
C THR A 336 -95.52 8.73 28.99
N ASP A 337 -94.69 9.29 29.88
CA ASP A 337 -94.99 9.42 31.32
C ASP A 337 -95.11 10.89 31.76
N PRO A 338 -96.35 11.42 31.90
CA PRO A 338 -96.58 12.80 32.32
C PRO A 338 -96.03 13.11 33.72
N ASN A 339 -95.94 12.11 34.61
CA ASN A 339 -95.42 12.29 35.96
C ASN A 339 -93.91 12.46 35.95
N PHE A 340 -93.22 11.77 35.05
CA PHE A 340 -91.79 11.92 34.85
C PHE A 340 -91.44 13.29 34.26
N TYR A 341 -92.20 13.76 33.26
CA TYR A 341 -92.03 15.11 32.70
C TYR A 341 -92.27 16.21 33.74
N ASN A 342 -93.36 16.13 34.51
CA ASN A 342 -93.65 17.11 35.56
C ASN A 342 -92.61 17.11 36.68
N SER A 343 -92.02 15.95 36.98
CA SER A 343 -90.94 15.82 37.97
C SER A 343 -89.64 16.46 37.48
N ILE A 344 -89.25 16.27 36.21
CA ILE A 344 -88.11 16.96 35.60
C ILE A 344 -88.31 18.48 35.58
N LEU A 345 -89.54 18.93 35.31
CA LEU A 345 -89.90 20.36 35.27
C LEU A 345 -89.85 20.97 36.69
N ASN A 346 -90.32 20.25 37.70
CA ASN A 346 -90.19 20.64 39.11
C ASN A 346 -88.73 20.65 39.57
N ASP A 347 -87.91 19.69 39.16
CA ASP A 347 -86.48 19.65 39.47
C ASP A 347 -85.72 20.81 38.82
N SER A 348 -86.12 21.19 37.60
CA SER A 348 -85.60 22.38 36.92
C SER A 348 -85.96 23.66 37.68
N ILE A 349 -87.20 23.78 38.19
CA ILE A 349 -87.65 24.89 39.03
C ILE A 349 -86.89 24.92 40.37
N ASN A 350 -86.64 23.76 40.98
CA ASN A 350 -85.91 23.64 42.24
C ASN A 350 -84.40 23.95 42.09
N ASN A 351 -83.80 23.57 40.96
CA ASN A 351 -82.42 23.90 40.62
C ASN A 351 -82.22 25.42 40.44
N ILE A 352 -83.18 26.13 39.82
CA ILE A 352 -83.16 27.60 39.72
C ILE A 352 -83.25 28.26 41.12
N LYS A 353 -83.94 27.61 42.05
CA LYS A 353 -84.04 28.03 43.46
C LYS A 353 -82.81 27.67 44.31
N GLY A 354 -81.79 27.04 43.74
CA GLY A 354 -80.55 26.64 44.43
C GLY A 354 -80.65 25.35 45.25
N ILE A 355 -81.73 24.57 45.11
CA ILE A 355 -81.91 23.27 45.78
C ILE A 355 -81.49 22.17 44.80
N THR A 356 -80.28 21.65 44.96
CA THR A 356 -79.64 20.67 44.04
C THR A 356 -79.56 19.25 44.63
N GLN A 357 -80.60 18.81 45.33
CA GLN A 357 -80.67 17.44 45.84
C GLN A 357 -81.77 16.65 45.11
N ASP A 358 -81.35 15.52 44.51
CA ASP A 358 -82.16 14.51 43.83
C ASP A 358 -82.80 14.88 42.47
N ASP A 359 -81.96 15.25 41.50
CA ASP A 359 -82.35 15.35 40.09
C ASP A 359 -82.84 13.99 39.55
N THR A 360 -84.13 13.93 39.18
CA THR A 360 -84.81 12.73 38.68
C THR A 360 -84.23 12.21 37.36
N LEU A 361 -83.65 13.07 36.52
CA LEU A 361 -83.01 12.66 35.27
C LEU A 361 -81.66 11.99 35.55
N ILE A 362 -80.86 12.54 36.47
CA ILE A 362 -79.61 11.92 36.92
C ILE A 362 -79.90 10.57 37.60
N LYS A 363 -80.95 10.49 38.43
CA LYS A 363 -81.38 9.24 39.06
C LYS A 363 -81.86 8.20 38.04
N HIS A 364 -82.59 8.63 37.02
CA HIS A 364 -83.03 7.76 35.92
C HIS A 364 -81.85 7.20 35.12
N VAL A 365 -80.89 8.04 34.72
CA VAL A 365 -79.68 7.61 34.01
C VAL A 365 -78.83 6.69 34.88
N LYS A 366 -78.64 7.01 36.17
CA LYS A 366 -77.93 6.12 37.10
C LYS A 366 -78.60 4.75 37.23
N ASN A 367 -79.94 4.71 37.31
CA ASN A 367 -80.68 3.46 37.38
C ASN A 367 -80.55 2.64 36.08
N GLN A 368 -80.58 3.28 34.91
CA GLN A 368 -80.33 2.59 33.63
C GLN A 368 -78.90 2.06 33.53
N LEU A 369 -77.90 2.83 34.00
CA LEU A 369 -76.51 2.38 34.06
C LEU A 369 -76.32 1.20 35.03
N THR A 370 -77.03 1.16 36.16
CA THR A 370 -77.02 -0.02 37.04
C THR A 370 -77.65 -1.24 36.39
N PHE A 371 -78.75 -1.10 35.64
CA PHE A 371 -79.34 -2.23 34.90
C PHE A 371 -78.40 -2.76 33.80
N VAL A 372 -77.63 -1.89 33.14
CA VAL A 372 -76.59 -2.31 32.18
C VAL A 372 -75.42 -3.00 32.91
N LYS A 373 -75.02 -2.50 34.08
CA LYS A 373 -73.92 -3.07 34.88
C LYS A 373 -74.27 -4.46 35.44
N GLU A 374 -75.53 -4.69 35.79
CA GLU A 374 -76.05 -5.97 36.30
C GLU A 374 -76.44 -6.95 35.19
N LEU A 375 -76.36 -6.56 33.91
CA LEU A 375 -76.71 -7.39 32.75
C LEU A 375 -78.11 -8.00 32.85
N ASP A 376 -79.11 -7.20 33.26
CA ASP A 376 -80.49 -7.68 33.38
C ASP A 376 -81.14 -7.88 32.00
N ASN A 377 -81.09 -9.12 31.50
CA ASN A 377 -81.63 -9.56 30.20
C ASN A 377 -83.14 -9.35 30.03
N LYS A 378 -83.88 -8.98 31.10
CA LYS A 378 -85.31 -8.67 31.03
C LYS A 378 -85.58 -7.23 30.59
N ASN A 379 -84.61 -6.32 30.73
CA ASN A 379 -84.76 -4.92 30.31
C ASN A 379 -84.49 -4.79 28.78
N PRO A 380 -85.42 -4.23 27.99
CA PRO A 380 -85.25 -4.07 26.54
C PRO A 380 -83.99 -3.26 26.14
N LEU A 381 -83.54 -2.33 26.99
CA LEU A 381 -82.30 -1.57 26.78
C LEU A 381 -81.06 -2.48 26.76
N VAL A 382 -80.98 -3.37 27.76
CA VAL A 382 -79.84 -4.29 27.92
C VAL A 382 -79.83 -5.31 26.79
N LYS A 383 -81.00 -5.79 26.36
CA LYS A 383 -81.13 -6.72 25.24
C LYS A 383 -80.70 -6.10 23.89
N ASN A 384 -81.06 -4.84 23.63
CA ASN A 384 -80.64 -4.14 22.41
C ASN A 384 -79.13 -3.85 22.39
N ILE A 385 -78.58 -3.43 23.52
CA ILE A 385 -77.14 -3.18 23.67
C ILE A 385 -76.35 -4.51 23.54
N LEU A 386 -76.85 -5.61 24.11
CA LEU A 386 -76.22 -6.93 24.00
C LEU A 386 -76.25 -7.49 22.56
N ALA A 387 -77.37 -7.35 21.84
CA ALA A 387 -77.44 -7.79 20.44
C ALA A 387 -76.46 -7.02 19.53
N GLN A 388 -76.32 -5.71 19.75
CA GLN A 388 -75.34 -4.89 19.02
C GLN A 388 -73.89 -5.16 19.47
N TYR A 389 -73.69 -5.47 20.74
CA TYR A 389 -72.41 -5.91 21.30
C TYR A 389 -71.93 -7.21 20.67
N GLU A 390 -72.81 -8.20 20.52
CA GLU A 390 -72.48 -9.49 19.90
C GLU A 390 -72.11 -9.32 18.41
N LEU A 391 -72.89 -8.55 17.65
CA LEU A 391 -72.58 -8.25 16.23
C LEU A 391 -71.22 -7.56 16.04
N THR A 392 -70.92 -6.56 16.89
CA THR A 392 -69.65 -5.83 16.81
C THR A 392 -68.47 -6.65 17.32
N LYS A 393 -68.70 -7.52 18.32
CA LYS A 393 -67.71 -8.50 18.80
C LYS A 393 -67.38 -9.53 17.73
N GLU A 394 -68.38 -10.07 17.03
CA GLU A 394 -68.15 -10.98 15.89
C GLU A 394 -67.34 -10.29 14.79
N GLY A 395 -67.65 -9.04 14.46
CA GLY A 395 -66.87 -8.23 13.52
C GLY A 395 -65.41 -8.04 13.93
N TYR A 396 -65.14 -7.80 15.22
CA TYR A 396 -63.79 -7.66 15.77
C TYR A 396 -63.01 -8.99 15.76
N VAL A 397 -63.63 -10.08 16.22
CA VAL A 397 -63.02 -11.42 16.25
C VAL A 397 -62.70 -11.90 14.82
N ASN A 398 -63.57 -11.62 13.85
CA ASN A 398 -63.36 -11.98 12.45
C ASN A 398 -62.15 -11.28 11.79
N GLN A 399 -61.70 -10.14 12.33
CA GLN A 399 -60.56 -9.41 11.79
C GLN A 399 -59.21 -9.98 12.25
N PHE A 400 -59.16 -10.64 13.41
CA PHE A 400 -57.88 -11.02 14.04
C PHE A 400 -57.77 -12.51 14.37
N VAL A 401 -58.83 -13.31 14.18
CA VAL A 401 -58.84 -14.77 14.46
C VAL A 401 -59.15 -15.56 13.19
N VAL A 402 -58.66 -16.81 13.10
CA VAL A 402 -59.03 -17.74 12.02
C VAL A 402 -60.49 -18.15 12.17
N GLN A 403 -61.24 -18.12 11.07
CA GLN A 403 -62.62 -18.59 11.08
C GLN A 403 -62.67 -20.12 11.11
N LYS A 404 -63.71 -20.68 11.77
CA LYS A 404 -63.93 -22.14 11.77
C LYS A 404 -64.04 -22.72 10.36
N GLU A 405 -64.60 -21.95 9.41
CA GLU A 405 -64.70 -22.33 8.00
C GLU A 405 -63.34 -22.42 7.30
N GLU A 406 -62.46 -21.45 7.52
CA GLU A 406 -61.08 -21.46 6.98
C GLU A 406 -60.28 -22.64 7.57
N ALA A 407 -60.41 -22.89 8.87
CA ALA A 407 -59.78 -24.04 9.53
C ALA A 407 -60.32 -25.38 8.99
N ASN A 408 -61.62 -25.48 8.74
CA ASN A 408 -62.23 -26.68 8.15
C ASN A 408 -61.78 -26.91 6.70
N LYS A 409 -61.55 -25.85 5.92
CA LYS A 409 -60.96 -25.96 4.57
C LYS A 409 -59.54 -26.49 4.62
N VAL A 410 -58.71 -25.99 5.54
CA VAL A 410 -57.35 -26.53 5.76
C VAL A 410 -57.41 -27.99 6.20
N LYS A 411 -58.31 -28.36 7.13
CA LYS A 411 -58.53 -29.76 7.55
C LYS A 411 -59.01 -30.67 6.42
N ALA A 412 -59.89 -30.18 5.54
CA ALA A 412 -60.34 -30.93 4.37
C ALA A 412 -59.18 -31.19 3.39
N ILE A 413 -58.30 -30.20 3.16
CA ILE A 413 -57.08 -30.37 2.35
C ILE A 413 -56.11 -31.37 3.02
N ILE A 414 -55.94 -31.30 4.34
CA ILE A 414 -55.11 -32.25 5.11
C ILE A 414 -55.65 -33.68 4.96
N SER A 415 -56.97 -33.87 5.03
CA SER A 415 -57.59 -35.20 4.91
C SER A 415 -57.37 -35.87 3.55
N LYS A 416 -57.17 -35.09 2.47
CA LYS A 416 -56.84 -35.60 1.13
C LYS A 416 -55.36 -36.00 0.97
N CYS A 417 -54.47 -35.39 1.74
CA CYS A 417 -53.04 -35.35 1.45
C CYS A 417 -52.17 -36.01 2.53
N GLY A 418 -52.64 -36.10 3.78
CA GLY A 418 -51.90 -36.72 4.88
C GLY A 418 -50.52 -36.10 5.13
N LEU A 419 -50.39 -34.79 4.87
CA LEU A 419 -49.16 -33.96 4.96
C LEU A 419 -48.15 -34.12 3.80
N ASP A 420 -48.40 -34.96 2.79
CA ASP A 420 -47.50 -35.11 1.62
C ASP A 420 -47.96 -34.25 0.43
N LEU A 421 -47.36 -33.06 0.30
CA LEU A 421 -47.75 -32.04 -0.67
C LEU A 421 -47.73 -32.51 -2.14
N ASN A 422 -46.98 -33.57 -2.46
CA ASN A 422 -46.90 -34.11 -3.82
C ASN A 422 -48.19 -34.80 -4.27
N LYS A 423 -49.12 -35.08 -3.36
CA LYS A 423 -50.43 -35.71 -3.64
C LYS A 423 -51.54 -34.70 -3.94
N LEU A 424 -51.27 -33.40 -3.83
CA LEU A 424 -52.24 -32.33 -4.05
C LEU A 424 -52.31 -31.90 -5.52
N ASN A 425 -53.51 -31.57 -5.98
CA ASN A 425 -53.72 -30.93 -7.28
C ASN A 425 -53.23 -29.47 -7.25
N LYS A 426 -52.89 -28.91 -8.43
CA LYS A 426 -52.40 -27.52 -8.55
C LYS A 426 -53.37 -26.47 -7.98
N GLU A 427 -54.67 -26.72 -8.08
CA GLU A 427 -55.72 -25.85 -7.54
C GLU A 427 -55.77 -25.89 -6.01
N ASP A 428 -55.83 -27.09 -5.41
CA ASP A 428 -55.82 -27.29 -3.95
C ASP A 428 -54.52 -26.75 -3.32
N TYR A 429 -53.38 -26.88 -4.01
CA TYR A 429 -52.09 -26.31 -3.59
C TYR A 429 -52.08 -24.77 -3.63
N GLY A 430 -52.67 -24.19 -4.68
CA GLY A 430 -52.85 -22.73 -4.79
C GLY A 430 -53.79 -22.17 -3.74
N GLU A 431 -54.84 -22.91 -3.38
CA GLU A 431 -55.76 -22.55 -2.29
C GLU A 431 -55.08 -22.62 -0.92
N LEU A 432 -54.27 -23.65 -0.67
CA LEU A 432 -53.47 -23.78 0.56
C LEU A 432 -52.48 -22.62 0.72
N LEU A 433 -51.79 -22.22 -0.36
CA LEU A 433 -50.89 -21.06 -0.34
C LEU A 433 -51.64 -19.75 -0.03
N LYS A 434 -52.81 -19.54 -0.64
CA LYS A 434 -53.63 -18.35 -0.34
C LYS A 434 -54.07 -18.33 1.13
N LEU A 435 -54.48 -19.47 1.68
CA LEU A 435 -54.87 -19.61 3.08
C LEU A 435 -53.68 -19.39 4.02
N TYR A 436 -52.50 -19.93 3.68
CA TYR A 436 -51.25 -19.72 4.43
C TYR A 436 -50.91 -18.24 4.55
N VAL A 437 -50.88 -17.51 3.42
CA VAL A 437 -50.56 -16.08 3.39
C VAL A 437 -51.64 -15.27 4.12
N ALA A 438 -52.92 -15.57 3.89
CA ALA A 438 -54.02 -14.83 4.51
C ALA A 438 -54.05 -14.99 6.04
N ILE A 439 -53.85 -16.22 6.54
CA ILE A 439 -53.85 -16.52 7.97
C ILE A 439 -52.62 -15.92 8.64
N ASN A 440 -51.42 -16.13 8.10
CA ASN A 440 -50.20 -15.58 8.71
C ASN A 440 -50.21 -14.04 8.74
N ASN A 441 -50.68 -13.39 7.68
CA ASN A 441 -50.84 -11.94 7.65
C ASN A 441 -51.93 -11.43 8.61
N ARG A 442 -52.99 -12.20 8.87
CA ARG A 442 -54.03 -11.84 9.84
C ARG A 442 -53.50 -11.86 11.27
N PHE A 443 -52.73 -12.90 11.62
CA PHE A 443 -52.11 -13.04 12.95
C PHE A 443 -50.87 -12.15 13.14
N GLY A 444 -50.24 -11.72 12.04
CA GLY A 444 -49.00 -10.95 12.10
C GLY A 444 -47.73 -11.79 12.15
N PHE A 445 -47.82 -13.08 11.81
CA PHE A 445 -46.63 -13.91 11.67
C PHE A 445 -45.88 -13.52 10.40
N TYR A 446 -44.62 -13.11 10.57
CA TYR A 446 -43.73 -12.86 9.45
C TYR A 446 -43.27 -14.20 8.87
N THR A 447 -43.56 -14.39 7.59
CA THR A 447 -43.06 -15.52 6.82
C THR A 447 -42.18 -14.97 5.70
N ASN A 448 -40.94 -15.42 5.63
CA ASN A 448 -40.04 -15.01 4.57
C ASN A 448 -40.44 -15.75 3.28
N GLU A 449 -41.11 -15.02 2.39
CA GLU A 449 -41.66 -15.52 1.12
C GLU A 449 -40.73 -15.26 -0.07
N GLU A 450 -39.65 -14.52 0.12
CA GLU A 450 -38.73 -14.17 -0.96
C GLU A 450 -37.91 -15.39 -1.39
N GLU A 451 -38.11 -15.81 -2.64
CA GLU A 451 -37.24 -16.80 -3.26
C GLU A 451 -35.85 -16.21 -3.47
N ILE A 452 -34.81 -16.97 -3.10
CA ILE A 452 -33.44 -16.59 -3.43
C ILE A 452 -33.29 -16.65 -4.96
N PRO A 453 -32.87 -15.56 -5.63
CA PRO A 453 -32.73 -15.52 -7.08
C PRO A 453 -31.57 -16.38 -7.56
N ALA A 454 -31.68 -16.86 -8.80
CA ALA A 454 -30.62 -17.61 -9.46
C ALA A 454 -29.42 -16.71 -9.82
N VAL A 455 -28.22 -17.29 -9.78
CA VAL A 455 -26.97 -16.65 -10.19
C VAL A 455 -26.84 -16.71 -11.70
N VAL A 456 -26.57 -15.55 -12.33
CA VAL A 456 -26.33 -15.45 -13.78
C VAL A 456 -24.83 -15.66 -14.05
N PRO A 457 -24.42 -16.65 -14.87
CA PRO A 457 -23.03 -16.85 -15.22
C PRO A 457 -22.54 -15.70 -16.12
N LYS A 458 -21.27 -15.32 -15.95
CA LYS A 458 -20.65 -14.23 -16.72
C LYS A 458 -19.87 -14.73 -17.94
N ASP A 459 -19.40 -15.96 -17.87
CA ASP A 459 -18.46 -16.59 -18.80
C ASP A 459 -18.63 -18.12 -18.77
N GLU A 460 -18.12 -18.82 -19.80
CA GLU A 460 -18.29 -20.27 -19.92
C GLU A 460 -17.62 -21.04 -18.76
N ASP A 461 -16.51 -20.54 -18.23
CA ASP A 461 -15.83 -21.16 -17.08
C ASP A 461 -16.65 -21.07 -15.78
N SER A 462 -17.41 -19.98 -15.59
CA SER A 462 -18.28 -19.83 -14.41
C SER A 462 -19.62 -20.57 -14.54
N LYS A 463 -19.98 -21.03 -15.72
CA LYS A 463 -21.27 -21.69 -16.01
C LYS A 463 -21.50 -22.95 -15.20
N HIS A 464 -20.50 -23.83 -15.11
CA HIS A 464 -20.63 -25.06 -14.34
C HIS A 464 -20.82 -24.78 -12.84
N ALA A 465 -20.10 -23.79 -12.29
CA ALA A 465 -20.26 -23.39 -10.90
C ALA A 465 -21.63 -22.75 -10.65
N ALA A 466 -22.07 -21.86 -11.54
CA ALA A 466 -23.39 -21.23 -11.48
C ALA A 466 -24.52 -22.27 -11.56
N ASP A 467 -24.44 -23.24 -12.46
CA ASP A 467 -25.43 -24.31 -12.60
C ASP A 467 -25.52 -25.16 -11.32
N SER A 468 -24.38 -25.51 -10.72
CA SER A 468 -24.36 -26.25 -9.46
C SER A 468 -25.01 -25.44 -8.32
N VAL A 469 -24.72 -24.14 -8.23
CA VAL A 469 -25.30 -23.25 -7.22
C VAL A 469 -26.80 -23.08 -7.46
N ASN A 470 -27.23 -22.88 -8.70
CA ASN A 470 -28.63 -22.71 -9.08
C ASN A 470 -29.47 -23.95 -8.79
N ARG A 471 -28.92 -25.17 -9.00
CA ARG A 471 -29.58 -26.41 -8.57
C ARG A 471 -29.76 -26.45 -7.06
N ALA A 472 -28.73 -26.07 -6.30
CA ALA A 472 -28.80 -26.03 -4.83
C ALA A 472 -29.81 -24.98 -4.33
N ILE A 473 -29.86 -23.79 -4.96
CA ILE A 473 -30.85 -22.73 -4.67
C ILE A 473 -32.27 -23.25 -4.94
N ALA A 474 -32.52 -23.83 -6.12
CA ALA A 474 -33.83 -24.35 -6.48
C ALA A 474 -34.29 -25.45 -5.50
N GLN A 475 -33.38 -26.34 -5.10
CA GLN A 475 -33.68 -27.37 -4.11
C GLN A 475 -33.95 -26.77 -2.72
N ALA A 476 -33.18 -25.76 -2.29
CA ALA A 476 -33.38 -25.10 -1.00
C ALA A 476 -34.71 -24.32 -0.95
N ASN A 477 -35.05 -23.55 -1.98
CA ASN A 477 -36.33 -22.84 -2.09
C ASN A 477 -37.50 -23.83 -2.03
N ARG A 478 -37.40 -24.97 -2.73
CA ARG A 478 -38.41 -26.03 -2.69
C ARG A 478 -38.56 -26.64 -1.29
N GLN A 479 -37.45 -27.03 -0.67
CA GLN A 479 -37.46 -27.62 0.68
C GLN A 479 -38.00 -26.66 1.74
N ALA A 480 -37.63 -25.37 1.66
CA ALA A 480 -38.13 -24.34 2.59
C ALA A 480 -39.65 -24.18 2.47
N ARG A 481 -40.18 -24.10 1.25
CA ARG A 481 -41.63 -24.03 1.00
C ARG A 481 -42.37 -25.24 1.52
N GLU A 482 -41.88 -26.44 1.19
CA GLU A 482 -42.51 -27.69 1.64
C GLU A 482 -42.54 -27.76 3.17
N ARG A 483 -41.44 -27.43 3.86
CA ARG A 483 -41.38 -27.41 5.33
C ARG A 483 -42.33 -26.39 5.95
N ASN A 484 -42.39 -25.18 5.41
CA ASN A 484 -43.26 -24.13 5.92
C ASN A 484 -44.74 -24.51 5.80
N LEU A 485 -45.13 -25.06 4.64
CA LEU A 485 -46.51 -25.51 4.41
C LEU A 485 -46.88 -26.75 5.24
N VAL A 486 -45.94 -27.68 5.42
CA VAL A 486 -46.15 -28.85 6.30
C VAL A 486 -46.30 -28.41 7.76
N ALA A 487 -45.45 -27.51 8.25
CA ALA A 487 -45.55 -26.97 9.60
C ALA A 487 -46.88 -26.21 9.81
N PHE A 488 -47.33 -25.46 8.80
CA PHE A 488 -48.63 -24.82 8.81
C PHE A 488 -49.76 -25.86 8.91
N MET A 489 -49.77 -26.89 8.06
CA MET A 489 -50.78 -27.95 8.12
C MET A 489 -50.79 -28.69 9.46
N GLN A 490 -49.61 -28.95 10.05
CA GLN A 490 -49.51 -29.58 11.38
C GLN A 490 -50.16 -28.75 12.48
N ALA A 491 -50.09 -27.42 12.40
CA ALA A 491 -50.74 -26.54 13.39
C ALA A 491 -52.27 -26.60 13.35
N PHE A 492 -52.87 -27.13 12.27
CA PHE A 492 -54.32 -27.26 12.08
C PHE A 492 -54.84 -28.70 12.15
N GLN A 493 -53.99 -29.70 12.46
CA GLN A 493 -54.46 -31.04 12.84
C GLN A 493 -55.20 -30.97 14.18
#